data_AF-A0A354EU85-F1
#
_entry.id   AF-A0A354EU85-F1
#
_cell.length_a   1.000
_cell.length_b   1.000
_cell.length_c   1.000
_cell.angle_alpha   90.00
_cell.angle_beta   90.00
_cell.angle_gamma   90.00
#
_symmetry.space_group_name_H-M   'P 1'
#
loop_
_entity.id
_entity.type
_entity.pdbx_description
1 polymer ?
#
loop_
_entity_poly.entity_id
_entity_poly.type
_entity_poly.pdbx_seq_one_letter_code
_entity_poly.pdbx_strand_id
1 'polypeptide(L)'
;DGGGADLSRTEERLVEMSNGCICCTLREDLLIEVGKLAREGRFDHLLIESTGISEPMPVAATFDFRDEDGFSLSDLARIDTMATVVDAFNFHRDYPSTDRLKARGEHMGEDDERTVANLLIDQIEFADVIVLNKVDLLDETQKGVLRAMLAQFNPRARIVEAVRGAVPLKAVIGTGLFDMARAEQAAGWSQALRGEVTPETQEYGVSTFVYRARRPFH
;
A
#
# COMPACT_ATOMS: atom_id res chain seq x y z
N ASP A 1 20.49 -30.07 -12.82
CA ASP A 1 21.18 -28.77 -12.93
C ASP A 1 20.77 -28.06 -14.19
N GLY A 2 19.78 -27.17 -14.09
CA GLY A 2 19.27 -26.44 -15.25
C GLY A 2 18.03 -25.62 -14.89
N GLY A 3 18.10 -24.31 -15.11
CA GLY A 3 16.97 -23.41 -14.91
C GLY A 3 17.35 -21.95 -14.70
N GLY A 4 18.32 -21.43 -15.46
CA GLY A 4 18.49 -19.98 -15.58
C GLY A 4 17.32 -19.45 -16.41
N ALA A 5 16.42 -18.70 -15.78
CA ALA A 5 15.42 -17.90 -16.46
C ALA A 5 15.90 -16.44 -16.47
N ASP A 6 16.88 -16.15 -17.32
CA ASP A 6 17.10 -14.78 -17.79
C ASP A 6 16.07 -14.51 -18.87
N LEU A 7 15.00 -13.81 -18.51
CA LEU A 7 13.94 -13.40 -19.44
C LEU A 7 13.94 -11.88 -19.54
N SER A 8 14.93 -11.39 -20.29
CA SER A 8 14.98 -10.03 -20.82
C SER A 8 13.89 -9.83 -21.88
N ARG A 9 12.94 -8.93 -21.62
CA ARG A 9 12.18 -8.24 -22.67
C ARG A 9 11.60 -6.92 -22.16
N THR A 10 12.19 -5.82 -22.66
CA THR A 10 12.13 -4.41 -22.19
C THR A 10 13.02 -4.19 -20.96
N GLU A 11 13.68 -3.03 -20.82
CA GLU A 11 14.69 -2.74 -19.77
C GLU A 11 14.09 -2.66 -18.35
N GLU A 12 13.30 -3.65 -17.96
CA GLU A 12 12.81 -3.88 -16.61
C GLU A 12 13.72 -4.93 -15.97
N ARG A 13 14.54 -4.50 -15.01
CA ARG A 13 15.32 -5.42 -14.17
C ARG A 13 14.51 -5.72 -12.92
N LEU A 14 13.82 -6.85 -12.90
CA LEU A 14 13.11 -7.34 -11.72
C LEU A 14 14.12 -7.91 -10.73
N VAL A 15 14.12 -7.41 -9.49
CA VAL A 15 14.92 -7.94 -8.37
C VAL A 15 13.94 -8.48 -7.34
N GLU A 16 13.90 -9.80 -7.19
CA GLU A 16 13.03 -10.46 -6.21
C GLU A 16 13.71 -10.50 -4.83
N MET A 17 13.00 -10.08 -3.78
CA MET A 17 13.49 -10.05 -2.41
C MET A 17 13.13 -11.35 -1.69
N SER A 18 14.08 -11.98 -1.01
CA SER A 18 13.91 -13.28 -0.36
C SER A 18 13.28 -13.13 1.03
N ASN A 19 11.98 -13.39 1.14
CA ASN A 19 11.25 -13.29 2.42
C ASN A 19 11.62 -14.42 3.40
N GLY A 20 12.45 -14.11 4.41
CA GLY A 20 12.56 -14.87 5.66
C GLY A 20 11.94 -14.05 6.78
N CYS A 21 10.93 -14.61 7.47
CA CYS A 21 10.07 -13.92 8.44
C CYS A 21 10.79 -12.95 9.41
N ILE A 22 10.08 -11.84 9.67
CA ILE A 22 10.11 -10.85 10.77
C ILE A 22 10.05 -9.46 10.12
N CYS A 23 9.08 -8.62 10.48
CA CYS A 23 8.82 -7.30 9.89
C CYS A 23 10.03 -6.34 9.87
N CYS A 24 11.14 -6.66 10.53
CA CYS A 24 12.41 -5.94 10.48
C CYS A 24 13.26 -6.27 9.24
N THR A 25 13.23 -7.50 8.70
CA THR A 25 14.07 -7.88 7.54
C THR A 25 13.60 -7.20 6.26
N LEU A 26 12.29 -7.07 6.07
CA LEU A 26 11.70 -6.35 4.92
C LEU A 26 12.17 -4.89 4.83
N ARG A 27 12.32 -4.21 5.97
CA ARG A 27 12.81 -2.83 6.01
C ARG A 27 14.27 -2.75 5.61
N GLU A 28 15.12 -3.54 6.27
CA GLU A 28 16.57 -3.57 6.02
C GLU A 28 16.87 -4.00 4.58
N ASP A 29 16.21 -5.04 4.09
CA ASP A 29 16.38 -5.52 2.72
C ASP A 29 15.96 -4.44 1.72
N LEU A 30 14.84 -3.74 1.97
CA LEU A 30 14.38 -2.66 1.11
C LEU A 30 15.39 -1.50 1.09
N LEU A 31 15.90 -1.10 2.25
CA LEU A 31 16.95 -0.07 2.38
C LEU A 31 18.18 -0.44 1.55
N ILE A 32 18.65 -1.68 1.68
CA ILE A 32 19.87 -2.17 1.02
C ILE A 32 19.66 -2.20 -0.51
N GLU A 33 18.60 -2.84 -0.99
CA GLU A 33 18.39 -3.01 -2.43
C GLU A 33 18.03 -1.69 -3.12
N VAL A 34 17.13 -0.87 -2.54
CA VAL A 34 16.84 0.46 -3.10
C VAL A 34 18.09 1.33 -3.09
N GLY A 35 18.87 1.31 -2.00
CA GLY A 35 20.10 2.10 -1.89
C GLY A 35 21.17 1.66 -2.89
N LYS A 36 21.32 0.36 -3.14
CA LYS A 36 22.23 -0.18 -4.15
C LYS A 36 21.80 0.21 -5.55
N LEU A 37 20.53 0.01 -5.87
CA LEU A 37 19.93 0.35 -7.15
C LEU A 37 20.06 1.85 -7.44
N ALA A 38 19.67 2.72 -6.52
CA ALA A 38 19.74 4.16 -6.72
C ALA A 38 21.17 4.68 -6.93
N ARG A 39 22.19 4.04 -6.32
CA ARG A 39 23.61 4.37 -6.55
C ARG A 39 24.12 3.97 -7.93
N GLU A 40 23.45 3.06 -8.66
CA GLU A 40 23.87 2.71 -10.03
C GLU A 40 23.72 3.89 -11.00
N GLY A 41 22.78 4.82 -10.75
CA GLY A 41 22.57 6.02 -11.58
C GLY A 41 22.14 5.72 -13.02
N ARG A 42 21.52 4.56 -13.26
CA ARG A 42 21.15 4.07 -14.61
C ARG A 42 19.68 4.25 -14.97
N PHE A 43 18.86 4.67 -14.03
CA PHE A 43 17.42 4.90 -14.20
C PHE A 43 16.98 6.09 -13.37
N ASP A 44 15.95 6.78 -13.84
CA ASP A 44 15.41 7.96 -13.16
C ASP A 44 14.41 7.62 -12.06
N HIS A 45 13.74 6.46 -12.16
CA HIS A 45 12.62 6.06 -11.29
C HIS A 45 12.72 4.57 -10.96
N LEU A 46 12.29 4.21 -9.75
CA LEU A 46 12.16 2.83 -9.27
C LEU A 46 10.70 2.57 -8.92
N LEU A 47 10.12 1.51 -9.47
CA LEU A 47 8.79 1.03 -9.10
C LEU A 47 8.94 -0.09 -8.06
N ILE A 48 8.31 0.08 -6.91
CA ILE A 48 8.32 -0.90 -5.83
C ILE A 48 6.90 -1.47 -5.73
N GLU A 49 6.75 -2.76 -6.02
CA GLU A 49 5.52 -3.49 -5.74
C GLU A 49 5.62 -4.12 -4.36
N SER A 50 4.89 -3.58 -3.39
CA SER A 50 4.76 -4.23 -2.09
C SER A 50 3.79 -5.42 -2.19
N THR A 51 3.90 -6.38 -1.26
CA THR A 51 2.89 -7.44 -1.16
C THR A 51 1.50 -6.81 -0.98
N GLY A 52 0.45 -7.45 -1.50
CA GLY A 52 -0.92 -6.94 -1.40
C GLY A 52 -1.43 -6.75 0.03
N ILE A 53 -0.69 -7.26 1.02
CA ILE A 53 -0.97 -7.20 2.46
C ILE A 53 -0.09 -6.19 3.21
N SER A 54 0.80 -5.52 2.49
CA SER A 54 1.68 -4.49 3.03
C SER A 54 0.93 -3.18 3.26
N GLU A 55 1.24 -2.51 4.37
CA GLU A 55 0.79 -1.16 4.65
C GLU A 55 1.72 -0.13 3.99
N PRO A 56 1.17 0.94 3.38
CA PRO A 56 2.00 1.97 2.73
C PRO A 56 2.84 2.78 3.71
N MET A 57 2.35 3.03 4.93
CA MET A 57 3.03 3.90 5.89
C MET A 57 4.38 3.34 6.36
N PRO A 58 4.51 2.06 6.76
CA PRO A 58 5.82 1.48 7.08
C PRO A 58 6.83 1.54 5.92
N VAL A 59 6.37 1.41 4.68
CA VAL A 59 7.21 1.56 3.48
C VAL A 59 7.70 3.00 3.36
N ALA A 60 6.80 3.98 3.51
CA ALA A 60 7.18 5.39 3.47
C ALA A 60 8.12 5.79 4.62
N ALA A 61 7.85 5.33 5.84
CA ALA A 61 8.69 5.58 7.01
C ALA A 61 10.10 4.99 6.88
N THR A 62 10.25 3.90 6.11
CA THR A 62 11.57 3.34 5.80
C THR A 62 12.45 4.33 5.04
N PHE A 63 11.86 5.23 4.23
CA PHE A 63 12.65 6.24 3.53
C PHE A 63 13.18 7.33 4.45
N ASP A 64 12.52 7.62 5.58
CA ASP A 64 12.95 8.65 6.54
C ASP A 64 13.79 8.07 7.69
N PHE A 65 13.80 6.74 7.85
CA PHE A 65 14.65 6.06 8.82
C PHE A 65 16.13 6.41 8.61
N ARG A 66 16.82 6.71 9.71
CA ARG A 66 18.28 6.92 9.76
C ARG A 66 18.94 5.75 10.48
N ASP A 67 19.94 5.16 9.85
CA ASP A 67 20.76 4.11 10.45
C ASP A 67 21.79 4.65 11.47
N GLU A 68 22.60 3.75 12.05
CA GLU A 68 23.62 4.09 13.04
C GLU A 68 24.71 5.04 12.51
N ASP A 69 24.98 4.99 11.20
CA ASP A 69 25.92 5.87 10.52
C ASP A 69 25.27 7.21 10.10
N GLY A 70 23.99 7.38 10.40
CA GLY A 70 23.19 8.57 10.12
C GLY A 70 22.70 8.66 8.67
N PHE A 71 22.85 7.60 7.87
CA PHE A 71 22.37 7.55 6.49
C PHE A 71 20.87 7.26 6.42
N SER A 72 20.18 7.95 5.51
CA SER A 72 18.78 7.70 5.18
C SER A 72 18.61 7.48 3.68
N LEU A 73 17.65 6.66 3.27
CA LEU A 73 17.30 6.55 1.84
C LEU A 73 16.86 7.89 1.26
N SER A 74 16.24 8.77 2.05
CA SER A 74 15.85 10.12 1.63
C SER A 74 17.03 10.98 1.19
N ASP A 75 18.26 10.66 1.62
CA ASP A 75 19.48 11.34 1.19
C ASP A 75 19.90 10.93 -0.24
N LEU A 76 19.34 9.84 -0.79
CA LEU A 76 19.71 9.26 -2.09
C LEU A 76 18.53 9.21 -3.09
N ALA A 77 17.32 8.93 -2.62
CA ALA A 77 16.12 8.78 -3.43
C ALA A 77 14.91 9.38 -2.70
N ARG A 78 13.92 9.85 -3.47
CA ARG A 78 12.65 10.35 -2.93
C ARG A 78 11.50 9.47 -3.39
N ILE A 79 10.47 9.37 -2.55
CA ILE A 79 9.18 8.81 -2.97
C ILE A 79 8.51 9.84 -3.88
N ASP A 80 8.17 9.43 -5.10
CA ASP A 80 7.51 10.30 -6.08
C ASP A 80 5.98 10.25 -5.94
N THR A 81 5.43 9.04 -5.84
CA THR A 81 3.99 8.77 -5.82
C THR A 81 3.73 7.49 -5.04
N MET A 82 2.78 7.51 -4.10
CA MET A 82 2.16 6.29 -3.57
C MET A 82 0.89 5.97 -4.35
N ALA A 83 0.83 4.76 -4.91
CA ALA A 83 -0.28 4.33 -5.76
C ALA A 83 -0.93 3.05 -5.24
N THR A 84 -2.26 3.09 -5.13
CA THR A 84 -3.06 1.93 -4.72
C THR A 84 -3.95 1.48 -5.88
N VAL A 85 -3.87 0.21 -6.25
CA VAL A 85 -4.76 -0.37 -7.27
C VAL A 85 -5.97 -0.97 -6.58
N VAL A 86 -7.15 -0.41 -6.87
CA VAL A 86 -8.43 -0.87 -6.32
C VAL A 86 -9.16 -1.72 -7.37
N ASP A 87 -9.53 -2.94 -7.00
CA ASP A 87 -10.44 -3.77 -7.78
C ASP A 87 -11.88 -3.23 -7.64
N ALA A 88 -12.32 -2.44 -8.61
CA ALA A 88 -13.64 -1.79 -8.57
C ALA A 88 -14.80 -2.79 -8.49
N PHE A 89 -14.65 -3.94 -9.14
CA PHE A 89 -15.70 -4.95 -9.20
C PHE A 89 -15.89 -5.63 -7.85
N ASN A 90 -14.80 -5.98 -7.17
CA ASN A 90 -14.86 -6.70 -5.91
C ASN A 90 -14.95 -5.79 -4.68
N PHE A 91 -14.66 -4.49 -4.80
CA PHE A 91 -14.60 -3.55 -3.68
C PHE A 91 -15.84 -3.58 -2.77
N HIS A 92 -17.04 -3.57 -3.36
CA HIS A 92 -18.30 -3.58 -2.60
C HIS A 92 -18.52 -4.84 -1.76
N ARG A 93 -17.86 -5.95 -2.10
CA ARG A 93 -17.88 -7.19 -1.32
C ARG A 93 -16.80 -7.19 -0.24
N ASP A 94 -15.61 -6.73 -0.58
CA ASP A 94 -14.44 -6.83 0.30
C ASP A 94 -14.43 -5.71 1.37
N TYR A 95 -14.91 -4.50 1.06
CA TYR A 95 -15.01 -3.39 2.00
C TYR A 95 -15.89 -3.67 3.24
N PRO A 96 -17.13 -4.20 3.11
CA PRO A 96 -17.95 -4.50 4.29
C PRO A 96 -17.55 -5.82 4.96
N SER A 97 -16.52 -6.50 4.47
CA SER A 97 -16.13 -7.80 4.99
C SER A 97 -15.54 -7.68 6.40
N THR A 98 -15.98 -8.55 7.30
CA THR A 98 -15.36 -8.75 8.61
C THR A 98 -14.29 -9.85 8.56
N ASP A 99 -13.97 -10.37 7.38
CA ASP A 99 -12.95 -11.40 7.21
C ASP A 99 -11.61 -10.85 7.70
N ARG A 100 -10.96 -11.64 8.55
CA ARG A 100 -9.58 -11.42 8.93
C ARG A 100 -8.65 -11.80 7.79
N LEU A 101 -7.56 -11.07 7.65
CA LEU A 101 -6.48 -11.41 6.74
C LEU A 101 -6.00 -12.87 6.95
N LYS A 102 -5.89 -13.29 8.22
CA LYS A 102 -5.59 -14.67 8.61
C LYS A 102 -6.57 -15.70 8.06
N ALA A 103 -7.86 -15.37 7.99
CA ALA A 103 -8.89 -16.28 7.46
C ALA A 103 -8.79 -16.46 5.94
N ARG A 104 -8.14 -15.52 5.24
CA ARG A 104 -7.86 -15.60 3.80
C ARG A 104 -6.46 -16.16 3.48
N GLY A 105 -5.65 -16.47 4.50
CA GLY A 105 -4.26 -16.89 4.34
C GLY A 105 -3.31 -15.76 3.93
N GLU A 106 -3.74 -14.50 4.09
CA GLU A 106 -3.09 -13.29 3.60
C GLU A 106 -2.56 -12.44 4.78
N HIS A 107 -1.77 -13.04 5.67
CA HIS A 107 -1.36 -12.40 6.94
C HIS A 107 0.16 -12.26 7.09
N MET A 108 0.60 -11.24 7.86
CA MET A 108 2.02 -10.97 8.11
C MET A 108 2.63 -11.72 9.30
N GLY A 109 1.81 -12.45 10.06
CA GLY A 109 2.24 -13.24 11.22
C GLY A 109 1.08 -13.82 12.01
N GLU A 110 1.35 -14.61 13.05
CA GLU A 110 0.31 -15.23 13.87
C GLU A 110 -0.56 -14.20 14.62
N ASP A 111 0.01 -13.03 14.94
CA ASP A 111 -0.61 -11.93 15.69
C ASP A 111 -1.31 -10.88 14.78
N ASP A 112 -1.42 -11.15 13.49
CA ASP A 112 -2.08 -10.25 12.54
C ASP A 112 -3.61 -10.34 12.66
N GLU A 113 -4.17 -9.43 13.45
CA GLU A 113 -5.60 -9.38 13.78
C GLU A 113 -6.41 -8.47 12.84
N ARG A 114 -5.78 -7.93 11.78
CA ARG A 114 -6.40 -6.99 10.84
C ARG A 114 -7.49 -7.65 9.99
N THR A 115 -8.50 -6.87 9.63
CA THR A 115 -9.50 -7.25 8.64
C THR A 115 -9.07 -6.79 7.25
N VAL A 116 -9.63 -7.44 6.23
CA VAL A 116 -9.47 -7.02 4.83
C VAL A 116 -9.92 -5.57 4.65
N ALA A 117 -11.03 -5.19 5.30
CA ALA A 117 -11.59 -3.85 5.23
C ALA A 117 -10.63 -2.77 5.74
N ASN A 118 -9.98 -3.02 6.89
CA ASN A 118 -9.05 -2.04 7.46
C ASN A 118 -7.87 -1.81 6.53
N LEU A 119 -7.20 -2.88 6.11
CA LEU A 119 -6.06 -2.79 5.19
C LEU A 119 -6.42 -2.04 3.89
N LEU A 120 -7.59 -2.31 3.32
CA LEU A 120 -8.06 -1.61 2.12
C LEU A 120 -8.25 -0.11 2.37
N ILE A 121 -8.81 0.27 3.53
CA ILE A 121 -9.00 1.67 3.91
C ILE A 121 -7.64 2.34 4.07
N ASP A 122 -6.71 1.74 4.82
CA ASP A 122 -5.38 2.31 5.07
C ASP A 122 -4.62 2.54 3.74
N GLN A 123 -4.69 1.56 2.83
CA GLN A 123 -4.11 1.67 1.49
C GLN A 123 -4.76 2.78 0.65
N ILE A 124 -6.06 3.00 0.78
CA ILE A 124 -6.78 4.07 0.07
C ILE A 124 -6.46 5.43 0.66
N GLU A 125 -6.45 5.57 1.99
CA GLU A 125 -6.22 6.83 2.70
C GLU A 125 -4.80 7.36 2.52
N PHE A 126 -3.81 6.46 2.38
CA PHE A 126 -2.42 6.84 2.19
C PHE A 126 -2.04 7.13 0.73
N ALA A 127 -2.84 6.68 -0.25
CA ALA A 127 -2.51 6.83 -1.66
C ALA A 127 -2.53 8.28 -2.15
N ASP A 128 -1.59 8.62 -3.04
CA ASP A 128 -1.66 9.84 -3.86
C ASP A 128 -2.46 9.60 -5.14
N VAL A 129 -2.36 8.37 -5.67
CA VAL A 129 -3.08 7.93 -6.88
C VAL A 129 -3.83 6.64 -6.59
N ILE A 130 -5.13 6.64 -6.83
CA ILE A 130 -5.96 5.43 -6.79
C ILE A 130 -6.23 4.99 -8.22
N VAL A 131 -5.68 3.84 -8.60
CA VAL A 131 -5.99 3.19 -9.88
C VAL A 131 -7.24 2.34 -9.69
N LEU A 132 -8.37 2.86 -10.13
CA LEU A 132 -9.64 2.17 -10.09
C LEU A 132 -9.73 1.20 -11.28
N ASN A 133 -9.37 -0.06 -11.07
CA ASN A 133 -9.28 -1.08 -12.12
C ASN A 133 -10.57 -1.90 -12.26
N LYS A 134 -10.77 -2.53 -13.43
CA LYS A 134 -11.95 -3.34 -13.77
C LYS A 134 -13.25 -2.55 -13.88
N VAL A 135 -13.17 -1.27 -14.23
CA VAL A 135 -14.35 -0.40 -14.37
C VAL A 135 -15.29 -0.84 -15.51
N ASP A 136 -14.81 -1.67 -16.44
CA ASP A 136 -15.60 -2.29 -17.50
C ASP A 136 -16.64 -3.29 -16.97
N LEU A 137 -16.49 -3.77 -15.73
CA LEU A 137 -17.44 -4.66 -15.08
C LEU A 137 -18.52 -3.92 -14.27
N LEU A 138 -18.49 -2.59 -14.26
CA LEU A 138 -19.42 -1.74 -13.51
C LEU A 138 -20.26 -0.88 -14.46
N ASP A 139 -21.51 -0.64 -14.08
CA ASP A 139 -22.34 0.40 -14.67
C ASP A 139 -21.98 1.80 -14.13
N GLU A 140 -22.51 2.85 -14.77
CA GLU A 140 -22.22 4.24 -14.39
C GLU A 140 -22.70 4.61 -12.98
N THR A 141 -23.75 3.96 -12.49
CA THR A 141 -24.26 4.19 -11.14
C THR A 141 -23.28 3.62 -10.12
N GLN A 142 -22.83 2.39 -10.33
CA GLN A 142 -21.84 1.72 -9.48
C GLN A 142 -20.52 2.48 -9.46
N LYS A 143 -20.04 2.95 -10.62
CA LYS A 143 -18.84 3.80 -10.70
C LYS A 143 -19.01 5.10 -9.92
N GLY A 144 -20.17 5.76 -10.05
CA GLY A 144 -20.46 7.00 -9.34
C GLY A 144 -20.45 6.84 -7.82
N VAL A 145 -21.09 5.77 -7.32
CA VAL A 145 -21.09 5.43 -5.88
C VAL A 145 -19.67 5.15 -5.37
N LEU A 146 -18.91 4.33 -6.10
CA LEU A 146 -17.56 3.98 -5.70
C LEU A 146 -16.62 5.19 -5.70
N ARG A 147 -16.71 6.06 -6.71
CA ARG A 147 -15.97 7.33 -6.75
C ARG A 147 -16.30 8.22 -5.56
N ALA A 148 -17.58 8.39 -5.25
CA ALA A 148 -18.01 9.21 -4.12
C ALA A 148 -17.48 8.66 -2.79
N MET A 149 -17.47 7.35 -2.63
CA MET A 149 -16.94 6.66 -1.46
C MET A 149 -15.41 6.83 -1.34
N LEU A 150 -14.66 6.58 -2.41
CA LEU A 150 -13.21 6.77 -2.41
C LEU A 150 -12.82 8.22 -2.15
N ALA A 151 -13.59 9.18 -2.65
CA ALA A 151 -13.40 10.60 -2.37
C ALA A 151 -13.73 10.98 -0.91
N GLN A 152 -14.52 10.19 -0.19
CA GLN A 152 -14.75 10.38 1.25
C GLN A 152 -13.58 9.86 2.07
N PHE A 153 -13.01 8.70 1.72
CA PHE A 153 -11.83 8.17 2.40
C PHE A 153 -10.59 9.01 2.11
N ASN A 154 -10.36 9.33 0.83
CA ASN A 154 -9.22 10.13 0.43
C ASN A 154 -9.62 11.22 -0.56
N PRO A 155 -9.98 12.43 -0.06
CA PRO A 155 -10.32 13.57 -0.90
C PRO A 155 -9.17 14.11 -1.75
N ARG A 156 -7.92 13.71 -1.46
CA ARG A 156 -6.70 14.23 -2.10
C ARG A 156 -6.21 13.33 -3.22
N ALA A 157 -6.50 12.02 -3.14
CA ALA A 157 -6.05 11.07 -4.12
C ALA A 157 -6.61 11.39 -5.52
N ARG A 158 -5.72 11.33 -6.52
CA ARG A 158 -6.12 11.33 -7.91
C ARG A 158 -6.68 9.96 -8.27
N ILE A 159 -7.96 9.89 -8.63
CA ILE A 159 -8.57 8.64 -9.11
C ILE A 159 -8.38 8.51 -10.63
N VAL A 160 -7.76 7.42 -11.06
CA VAL A 160 -7.54 7.07 -12.46
C VAL A 160 -8.26 5.76 -12.77
N GLU A 161 -9.19 5.78 -13.70
CA GLU A 161 -9.90 4.56 -14.13
C GLU A 161 -9.05 3.73 -15.08
N ALA A 162 -9.11 2.42 -14.92
CA ALA A 162 -8.34 1.47 -15.68
C ALA A 162 -9.14 0.19 -16.01
N VAL A 163 -8.79 -0.42 -17.13
CA VAL A 163 -9.24 -1.76 -17.52
C VAL A 163 -7.99 -2.61 -17.71
N ARG A 164 -7.92 -3.75 -17.01
CA ARG A 164 -6.74 -4.63 -17.02
C ARG A 164 -5.43 -3.92 -16.66
N GLY A 165 -5.51 -2.96 -15.73
CA GLY A 165 -4.35 -2.19 -15.27
C GLY A 165 -3.82 -1.17 -16.28
N ALA A 166 -4.49 -0.97 -17.43
CA ALA A 166 -4.04 0.00 -18.42
C ALA A 166 -4.24 1.43 -17.92
N VAL A 167 -3.14 2.07 -17.52
CA VAL A 167 -3.08 3.49 -17.11
C VAL A 167 -1.97 4.23 -17.85
N PRO A 168 -2.12 5.54 -18.12
CA PRO A 168 -1.00 6.34 -18.62
C PRO A 168 0.13 6.37 -17.58
N LEU A 169 1.36 6.03 -17.97
CA LEU A 169 2.50 5.96 -17.05
C LEU A 169 2.71 7.26 -16.25
N LYS A 170 2.59 8.41 -16.93
CA LYS A 170 2.65 9.77 -16.33
C LYS A 170 1.57 10.08 -15.29
N ALA A 171 0.58 9.20 -15.14
CA ALA A 171 -0.44 9.34 -14.10
C ALA A 171 -0.02 8.70 -12.78
N VAL A 172 1.05 7.88 -12.78
CA VAL A 172 1.52 7.11 -11.62
C VAL A 172 3.01 7.31 -11.35
N ILE A 173 3.82 7.56 -12.38
CA ILE A 173 5.27 7.75 -12.29
C ILE A 173 5.63 9.18 -12.70
N GLY A 174 6.51 9.82 -11.93
CA GLY A 174 7.00 11.17 -12.18
C GLY A 174 5.97 12.24 -11.88
N THR A 175 5.07 11.99 -10.92
CA THR A 175 3.97 12.90 -10.59
C THR A 175 4.36 13.93 -9.54
N GLY A 176 5.34 13.61 -8.68
CA GLY A 176 5.75 14.43 -7.54
C GLY A 176 4.63 14.71 -6.54
N LEU A 177 3.65 13.82 -6.43
CA LEU A 177 2.48 14.01 -5.57
C LEU A 177 2.73 13.65 -4.12
N PHE A 178 3.69 12.77 -3.83
CA PHE A 178 3.95 12.34 -2.47
C PHE A 178 4.49 13.48 -1.59
N ASP A 179 3.88 13.68 -0.43
CA ASP A 179 4.26 14.69 0.55
C ASP A 179 4.73 14.02 1.85
N MET A 180 6.04 13.98 2.05
CA MET A 180 6.66 13.36 3.23
C MET A 180 6.28 14.09 4.52
N ALA A 181 6.30 15.43 4.52
CA ALA A 181 5.97 16.22 5.71
C ALA A 181 4.53 16.01 6.16
N ARG A 182 3.62 15.71 5.22
CA ARG A 182 2.26 15.26 5.52
C ARG A 182 2.24 13.84 6.07
N ALA A 183 2.97 12.92 5.45
CA ALA A 183 3.02 11.52 5.88
C ALA A 183 3.52 11.41 7.34
N GLU A 184 4.50 12.23 7.72
CA GLU A 184 5.03 12.34 9.08
C GLU A 184 3.97 12.76 10.13
N GLN A 185 2.91 13.44 9.71
CA GLN A 185 1.81 13.87 10.58
C GLN A 185 0.74 12.79 10.77
N ALA A 186 0.81 11.67 10.03
CA ALA A 186 -0.15 10.60 10.15
C ALA A 186 -0.03 9.89 11.50
N ALA A 187 -1.17 9.46 12.05
CA ALA A 187 -1.20 8.58 13.21
C ALA A 187 -0.39 7.31 12.91
N GLY A 188 0.35 6.78 13.87
CA GLY A 188 1.21 5.59 13.65
C GLY A 188 2.60 5.87 13.06
N TRP A 189 2.88 7.04 12.47
CA TRP A 189 4.19 7.32 11.85
C TRP A 189 5.37 7.12 12.80
N SER A 190 5.25 7.65 14.03
CA SER A 190 6.29 7.51 15.05
C SER A 190 6.52 6.07 15.51
N GLN A 191 5.49 5.23 15.48
CA GLN A 191 5.58 3.80 15.82
C GLN A 191 6.21 3.02 14.66
N ALA A 192 5.77 3.32 13.43
CA ALA A 192 6.37 2.80 12.21
C ALA A 192 7.88 3.09 12.17
N LEU A 193 8.33 4.31 12.46
CA LEU A 193 9.76 4.65 12.56
C LEU A 193 10.51 3.78 13.58
N ARG A 194 9.91 3.53 14.75
CA ARG A 194 10.49 2.67 15.79
C ARG A 194 10.49 1.18 15.44
N GLY A 195 9.87 0.79 14.33
CA GLY A 195 9.70 -0.62 13.95
C GLY A 195 8.61 -1.32 14.77
N GLU A 196 7.83 -0.57 15.54
CA GLU A 196 6.69 -1.05 16.30
C GLU A 196 5.47 -0.94 15.39
N VAL A 197 5.10 -2.01 14.68
CA VAL A 197 3.85 -2.03 13.89
C VAL A 197 2.74 -2.55 14.77
N THR A 198 2.02 -1.66 15.45
CA THR A 198 0.71 -1.96 16.02
C THR A 198 -0.36 -1.46 15.07
N PRO A 199 -1.28 -2.33 14.58
CA PRO A 199 -2.41 -1.88 13.76
C PRO A 199 -3.24 -0.82 14.50
N GLU A 200 -3.78 0.18 13.79
CA GLU A 200 -4.50 1.31 14.42
C GLU A 200 -5.69 0.87 15.28
N THR A 201 -6.29 -0.29 15.00
CA THR A 201 -7.39 -0.86 15.80
C THR A 201 -7.01 -1.22 17.22
N GLN A 202 -5.74 -1.56 17.47
CA GLN A 202 -5.22 -1.80 18.81
C GLN A 202 -4.79 -0.50 19.50
N GLU A 203 -4.42 0.54 18.75
CA GLU A 203 -3.93 1.82 19.29
C GLU A 203 -5.05 2.65 19.94
N TYR A 204 -6.24 2.71 19.33
CA TYR A 204 -7.33 3.59 19.81
C TYR A 204 -8.46 2.86 20.53
N GLY A 205 -8.46 1.53 20.56
CA GLY A 205 -9.57 0.73 21.12
C GLY A 205 -10.92 0.98 20.42
N VAL A 206 -10.90 1.60 19.24
CA VAL A 206 -12.10 1.88 18.45
C VAL A 206 -12.43 0.63 17.65
N SER A 207 -13.58 0.02 17.97
CA SER A 207 -14.12 -1.12 17.25
C SER A 207 -15.44 -0.76 16.61
N THR A 208 -15.62 -1.18 15.36
CA THR A 208 -16.90 -1.05 14.64
C THR A 208 -17.67 -2.35 14.84
N PHE A 209 -18.83 -2.29 15.50
CA PHE A 209 -19.72 -3.45 15.62
C PHE A 209 -21.06 -3.16 14.94
N VAL A 210 -21.58 -4.14 14.21
CA VAL A 210 -22.90 -4.05 13.58
C VAL A 210 -23.89 -4.83 14.42
N TYR A 211 -24.78 -4.12 15.12
CA TYR A 211 -25.90 -4.72 15.83
C TYR A 211 -27.08 -4.93 14.86
N ARG A 212 -27.54 -6.17 14.69
CA ARG A 212 -28.73 -6.50 13.90
C ARG A 212 -29.72 -7.31 14.73
N ALA A 213 -30.90 -6.74 15.00
CA ALA A 213 -32.02 -7.42 15.65
C ALA A 213 -33.26 -7.44 14.74
N ARG A 214 -34.03 -8.53 14.78
CA ARG A 214 -35.31 -8.66 14.06
C ARG A 214 -36.51 -8.10 14.84
N ARG A 215 -36.32 -7.70 16.10
CA ARG A 215 -37.36 -7.06 16.92
C ARG A 215 -36.94 -5.62 17.24
N PRO A 216 -37.88 -4.66 17.25
CA PRO A 216 -37.60 -3.31 17.69
C PRO A 216 -37.22 -3.32 19.17
N PHE A 217 -36.40 -2.35 19.58
CA PHE A 217 -36.17 -2.08 20.98
C PHE A 217 -37.47 -1.61 21.64
N HIS A 218 -37.69 -2.04 22.89
CA HIS A 218 -38.94 -1.87 23.65
C HIS A 218 -39.50 -0.45 23.64
#